data_AF-A0A3D0JEK3-F1
#
_entry.id   AF-A0A3D0JEK3-F1
#
_cell.length_a   1.000
_cell.length_b   1.000
_cell.length_c   1.000
_cell.angle_alpha   90.00
_cell.angle_beta   90.00
_cell.angle_gamma   90.00
#
_symmetry.space_group_name_H-M   'P 1'
#
loop_
_entity.id
_entity.type
_entity.pdbx_description
1 polymer ?
#
loop_
_entity_poly.entity_id
_entity_poly.type
_entity_poly.pdbx_seq_one_letter_code
_entity_poly.pdbx_strand_id
1 'polypeptide(L)'
;MKDRINRKRKSHLLNAEVLLTIIGILMVVLMIICYILMKTDLNEISQNGQLTIADIQKENLKFVYNVITIFMFGMAGIISLLTYINSIKKQAERDRELAENRLEAALETDEYVTWEYDTIEDKLLRVGYEGGLIDSDEKEIDNPLEYITKNEILEPEDREKLIVFIKSFFEKEKKSEVILKSKNKKKDISWIKLYGRKVFDDNGNVLSVIGKSIDVTEEKTKEIEEGGKLERDTRTGLLNAESFKKSIEEKIKSETEAAIHAMFYLDIDEFNEIRDKFGKIYTDAMMIHIA
;
A
#
# COMPACT_ATOMS: atom_id res chain seq x y z
N MET A 1 6.09 -18.72 -6.66
CA MET A 1 7.12 -17.86 -7.31
C MET A 1 8.36 -17.64 -6.44
N LYS A 2 8.24 -17.35 -5.13
CA LYS A 2 9.35 -17.17 -4.17
C LYS A 2 10.39 -18.33 -4.14
N ASP A 3 9.95 -19.58 -4.25
CA ASP A 3 10.84 -20.77 -4.20
C ASP A 3 11.75 -21.00 -5.41
N ARG A 4 11.36 -20.53 -6.60
CA ARG A 4 12.23 -20.62 -7.79
C ARG A 4 13.31 -19.53 -7.78
N ILE A 5 13.02 -18.37 -7.19
CA ILE A 5 13.95 -17.24 -7.07
C ILE A 5 15.02 -17.54 -6.00
N ASN A 6 14.62 -18.13 -4.85
CA ASN A 6 15.57 -18.53 -3.80
C ASN A 6 16.53 -19.65 -4.26
N ARG A 7 16.06 -20.61 -5.07
CA ARG A 7 16.94 -21.66 -5.63
C ARG A 7 17.95 -21.12 -6.64
N LYS A 8 17.54 -20.18 -7.52
CA LYS A 8 18.48 -19.51 -8.45
C LYS A 8 19.49 -18.62 -7.72
N ARG A 9 19.09 -17.87 -6.68
CA ARG A 9 20.03 -17.04 -5.89
C ARG A 9 21.08 -17.88 -5.16
N LYS A 10 20.69 -19.04 -4.61
CA LYS A 10 21.62 -19.95 -3.92
C LYS A 10 22.64 -20.57 -4.89
N SER A 11 22.27 -20.85 -6.14
CA SER A 11 23.21 -21.37 -7.15
C SER A 11 24.22 -20.33 -7.63
N HIS A 12 23.82 -19.06 -7.76
CA HIS A 12 24.74 -17.99 -8.15
C HIS A 12 25.78 -17.65 -7.07
N LEU A 13 25.41 -17.74 -5.79
CA LEU A 13 26.34 -17.57 -4.66
C LEU A 13 27.36 -18.71 -4.60
N LEU A 14 26.91 -19.96 -4.77
CA LEU A 14 27.78 -21.13 -4.82
C LEU A 14 28.82 -21.02 -5.95
N ASN A 15 28.40 -20.46 -7.10
CA ASN A 15 29.29 -20.27 -8.24
C ASN A 15 30.37 -19.20 -7.98
N ALA A 16 30.08 -18.15 -7.21
CA ALA A 16 31.06 -17.11 -6.91
C ALA A 16 32.13 -17.57 -5.91
N GLU A 17 31.74 -18.32 -4.86
CA GLU A 17 32.68 -18.91 -3.90
C GLU A 17 33.57 -19.96 -4.57
N VAL A 18 33.01 -20.79 -5.45
CA VAL A 18 33.74 -21.78 -6.24
C VAL A 18 34.72 -21.12 -7.21
N LEU A 19 34.31 -20.03 -7.88
CA LEU A 19 35.20 -19.29 -8.78
C LEU A 19 36.38 -18.66 -8.03
N LEU A 20 36.15 -18.13 -6.82
CA LEU A 20 37.19 -17.59 -5.95
C LEU A 20 38.16 -18.66 -5.44
N THR A 21 37.67 -19.85 -5.11
CA THR A 21 38.54 -20.98 -4.73
C THR A 21 39.38 -21.44 -5.93
N ILE A 22 38.79 -21.52 -7.11
CA ILE A 22 39.52 -21.86 -8.34
C ILE A 22 40.61 -20.82 -8.66
N ILE A 23 40.29 -19.52 -8.57
CA ILE A 23 41.27 -18.44 -8.78
C ILE A 23 42.40 -18.53 -7.75
N GLY A 24 42.08 -18.76 -6.47
CA GLY A 24 43.08 -18.96 -5.43
C GLY A 24 44.00 -20.14 -5.70
N ILE A 25 43.45 -21.28 -6.12
CA ILE A 25 44.23 -22.47 -6.49
C ILE A 25 45.13 -22.19 -7.69
N LEU A 26 44.60 -21.55 -8.75
CA LEU A 26 45.37 -21.24 -9.96
C LEU A 26 46.56 -20.31 -9.67
N MET A 27 46.38 -19.35 -8.75
CA MET A 27 47.44 -18.43 -8.32
C MET A 27 48.54 -19.13 -7.51
N VAL A 28 48.19 -20.07 -6.62
CA VAL A 28 49.17 -20.88 -5.89
C VAL A 28 50.00 -21.72 -6.86
N VAL A 29 49.35 -22.31 -7.87
CA VAL A 29 50.03 -23.08 -8.92
C VAL A 29 50.99 -22.20 -9.73
N LEU A 30 50.57 -21.01 -10.13
CA LEU A 30 51.43 -20.02 -10.81
C LEU A 30 52.65 -19.64 -9.96
N MET A 31 52.47 -19.47 -8.65
CA MET A 31 53.55 -19.13 -7.74
C MET A 31 54.58 -20.26 -7.60
N ILE A 32 54.11 -21.52 -7.56
CA ILE A 32 54.98 -22.70 -7.58
C ILE A 32 55.76 -22.76 -8.90
N ILE A 33 55.10 -22.49 -10.04
CA ILE A 33 55.75 -22.48 -11.36
C ILE A 33 56.84 -21.40 -11.43
N CYS A 34 56.54 -20.16 -11.00
CA CYS A 34 57.53 -19.08 -10.96
C CYS A 34 58.73 -19.41 -10.06
N TYR A 35 58.49 -20.03 -8.90
CA TYR A 35 59.56 -20.48 -8.00
C TYR A 35 60.45 -21.55 -8.65
N ILE A 36 59.86 -22.51 -9.35
CA ILE A 36 60.61 -23.57 -10.05
C ILE A 36 61.45 -22.98 -11.18
N LEU A 37 60.85 -22.14 -12.05
CA LEU A 37 61.54 -21.52 -13.20
C LEU A 37 62.72 -20.64 -12.76
N MET A 38 62.55 -19.87 -11.68
CA MET A 38 63.63 -19.01 -11.18
C MET A 38 64.74 -19.82 -10.48
N LYS A 39 64.39 -20.93 -9.82
CA LYS A 39 65.40 -21.83 -9.23
C LYS A 39 66.28 -22.48 -10.31
N THR A 40 65.71 -22.78 -11.48
CA THR A 40 66.48 -23.26 -12.64
C THR A 40 67.44 -22.21 -13.18
N ASP A 41 67.00 -20.96 -13.39
CA ASP A 41 67.85 -19.87 -13.89
C ASP A 41 69.03 -19.56 -12.93
N LEU A 42 68.76 -19.51 -11.62
CA LEU A 42 69.81 -19.25 -10.62
C LEU A 42 70.84 -20.38 -10.49
N ASN A 43 70.42 -21.63 -10.70
CA ASN A 43 71.35 -22.77 -10.75
C ASN A 43 72.29 -22.67 -11.96
N GLU A 44 71.80 -22.18 -13.09
CA GLU A 44 72.60 -21.98 -14.30
C GLU A 44 73.64 -20.86 -14.11
N ILE A 45 73.26 -19.75 -13.45
CA ILE A 45 74.17 -18.65 -13.11
C ILE A 45 75.24 -19.06 -12.07
N SER A 46 74.88 -19.93 -11.12
CA SER A 46 75.81 -20.52 -10.13
C SER A 46 76.90 -21.36 -10.80
N GLN A 47 76.52 -22.20 -11.77
CA GLN A 47 77.47 -23.03 -12.52
C GLN A 47 78.44 -22.18 -13.36
N ASN A 48 78.04 -20.98 -13.78
CA ASN A 48 78.88 -20.02 -14.49
C ASN A 48 79.83 -19.20 -13.58
N GLY A 49 79.85 -19.47 -12.26
CA GLY A 49 80.83 -18.94 -11.32
C GLY A 49 80.63 -17.47 -10.91
N GLN A 50 79.49 -16.86 -11.23
CA GLN A 50 79.24 -15.43 -11.02
C GLN A 50 78.70 -15.06 -9.62
N LEU A 51 78.17 -16.01 -8.83
CA LEU A 51 77.68 -15.79 -7.46
C LEU A 51 78.09 -16.93 -6.52
N THR A 52 78.33 -16.60 -5.24
CA THR A 52 78.52 -17.64 -4.21
C THR A 52 77.18 -18.23 -3.76
N ILE A 53 77.18 -19.47 -3.25
CA ILE A 53 75.99 -20.19 -2.77
C ILE A 53 75.21 -19.37 -1.71
N ALA A 54 75.93 -18.62 -0.86
CA ALA A 54 75.33 -17.78 0.18
C ALA A 54 74.57 -16.57 -0.38
N ASP A 55 75.08 -15.94 -1.45
CA ASP A 55 74.43 -14.80 -2.10
C ASP A 55 73.13 -15.23 -2.81
N ILE A 56 73.16 -16.41 -3.45
CA ILE A 56 71.99 -17.03 -4.10
C ILE A 56 70.88 -17.35 -3.08
N GLN A 57 71.23 -17.84 -1.89
CA GLN A 57 70.24 -18.11 -0.83
C GLN A 57 69.59 -16.82 -0.31
N LYS A 58 70.34 -15.73 -0.22
CA LYS A 58 69.87 -14.45 0.32
C LYS A 58 68.96 -13.70 -0.65
N GLU A 59 69.28 -13.68 -1.94
CA GLU A 59 68.41 -13.11 -2.97
C GLU A 59 67.10 -13.90 -3.13
N ASN A 60 67.18 -15.24 -3.12
CA ASN A 60 65.99 -16.10 -3.13
C ASN A 60 65.05 -15.81 -1.96
N LEU A 61 65.60 -15.66 -0.75
CA LEU A 61 64.80 -15.38 0.43
C LEU A 61 64.11 -14.01 0.36
N LYS A 62 64.83 -12.98 -0.13
CA LYS A 62 64.30 -11.62 -0.28
C LYS A 62 63.22 -11.53 -1.36
N PHE A 63 63.40 -12.24 -2.47
CA PHE A 63 62.40 -12.33 -3.54
C PHE A 63 61.13 -13.03 -3.07
N VAL A 64 61.26 -14.20 -2.44
CA VAL A 64 60.12 -14.95 -1.87
C VAL A 64 59.36 -14.08 -0.87
N TYR A 65 60.05 -13.34 -0.01
CA TYR A 65 59.43 -12.41 0.95
C TYR A 65 58.62 -11.29 0.26
N ASN A 66 59.17 -10.68 -0.79
CA ASN A 66 58.49 -9.60 -1.53
C ASN A 66 57.23 -10.11 -2.26
N VAL A 67 57.30 -11.30 -2.87
CA VAL A 67 56.16 -11.93 -3.55
C VAL A 67 55.04 -12.23 -2.56
N ILE A 68 55.38 -12.83 -1.40
CA ILE A 68 54.41 -13.10 -0.33
C ILE A 68 53.78 -11.80 0.19
N THR A 69 54.57 -10.75 0.34
CA THR A 69 54.09 -9.45 0.84
C THR A 69 53.08 -8.81 -0.11
N ILE A 70 53.38 -8.73 -1.41
CA ILE A 70 52.45 -8.21 -2.44
C ILE A 70 51.17 -9.04 -2.45
N PHE A 71 51.28 -10.36 -2.31
CA PHE A 71 50.14 -11.26 -2.29
C PHE A 71 49.25 -11.06 -1.05
N MET A 72 49.83 -10.88 0.15
CA MET A 72 49.07 -10.57 1.36
C MET A 72 48.25 -9.29 1.19
N PHE A 73 48.83 -8.25 0.59
CA PHE A 73 48.10 -7.01 0.31
C PHE A 73 46.98 -7.21 -0.72
N GLY A 74 47.22 -8.00 -1.77
CA GLY A 74 46.20 -8.35 -2.76
C GLY A 74 45.02 -9.12 -2.15
N MET A 75 45.31 -10.14 -1.34
CA MET A 75 44.29 -10.93 -0.65
C MET A 75 43.51 -10.10 0.37
N ALA A 76 44.18 -9.23 1.13
CA ALA A 76 43.51 -8.31 2.05
C ALA A 76 42.54 -7.38 1.31
N GLY A 77 42.93 -6.87 0.12
CA GLY A 77 42.07 -6.06 -0.73
C GLY A 77 40.82 -6.81 -1.23
N ILE A 78 41.00 -8.05 -1.68
CA ILE A 78 39.88 -8.91 -2.14
C ILE A 78 38.92 -9.21 -0.99
N ILE A 79 39.45 -9.59 0.18
CA ILE A 79 38.64 -9.85 1.37
C ILE A 79 37.86 -8.58 1.76
N SER A 80 38.51 -7.41 1.77
CA SER A 80 37.84 -6.14 2.09
C SER A 80 36.76 -5.77 1.07
N LEU A 81 36.96 -6.06 -0.21
CA LEU A 81 35.96 -5.82 -1.25
C LEU A 81 34.76 -6.76 -1.08
N LEU A 82 35.01 -8.03 -0.77
CA LEU A 82 33.95 -9.02 -0.54
C LEU A 82 33.12 -8.69 0.70
N THR A 83 33.75 -8.29 1.80
CA THR A 83 33.02 -7.86 3.00
C THR A 83 32.20 -6.61 2.72
N TYR A 84 32.72 -5.66 1.93
CA TYR A 84 31.98 -4.48 1.50
C TYR A 84 30.75 -4.85 0.65
N ILE A 85 30.90 -5.67 -0.39
CA ILE A 85 29.76 -6.12 -1.23
C ILE A 85 28.72 -6.85 -0.40
N ASN A 86 29.14 -7.75 0.49
CA ASN A 86 28.23 -8.48 1.36
C ASN A 86 27.50 -7.55 2.34
N SER A 87 28.17 -6.50 2.84
CA SER A 87 27.55 -5.50 3.73
C SER A 87 26.45 -4.70 3.02
N ILE A 88 26.67 -4.29 1.77
CA ILE A 88 25.67 -3.60 0.94
C ILE A 88 24.47 -4.51 0.71
N LYS A 89 24.72 -5.77 0.35
CA LYS A 89 23.65 -6.72 0.10
C LYS A 89 22.81 -6.97 1.36
N LYS A 90 23.46 -7.16 2.50
CA LYS A 90 22.79 -7.35 3.80
C LYS A 90 22.04 -6.09 4.25
N GLN A 91 22.50 -4.90 3.87
CA GLN A 91 21.76 -3.66 4.10
C GLN A 91 20.49 -3.62 3.24
N ALA A 92 20.60 -3.88 1.93
CA ALA A 92 19.46 -3.90 1.03
C ALA A 92 18.40 -4.97 1.41
N GLU A 93 18.83 -6.13 1.90
CA GLU A 93 17.94 -7.17 2.42
C GLU A 93 17.20 -6.71 3.68
N ARG A 94 17.91 -6.07 4.64
CA ARG A 94 17.28 -5.49 5.84
C ARG A 94 16.31 -4.36 5.51
N ASP A 95 16.67 -3.48 4.59
CA ASP A 95 15.81 -2.36 4.19
C ASP A 95 14.53 -2.86 3.51
N ARG A 96 14.65 -3.92 2.70
CA ARG A 96 13.50 -4.59 2.08
C ARG A 96 12.62 -5.28 3.13
N GLU A 97 13.22 -6.03 4.05
CA GLU A 97 12.48 -6.69 5.14
C GLU A 97 11.76 -5.67 6.02
N LEU A 98 12.42 -4.57 6.35
CA LEU A 98 11.82 -3.46 7.09
C LEU A 98 10.66 -2.81 6.32
N ALA A 99 10.79 -2.65 5.00
CA ALA A 99 9.71 -2.14 4.16
C ALA A 99 8.52 -3.11 4.08
N GLU A 100 8.77 -4.42 3.95
CA GLU A 100 7.75 -5.47 4.00
C GLU A 100 7.04 -5.48 5.36
N ASN A 101 7.77 -5.48 6.47
CA ASN A 101 7.19 -5.44 7.81
C ASN A 101 6.42 -4.14 8.08
N ARG A 102 6.88 -2.99 7.57
CA ARG A 102 6.14 -1.72 7.65
C ARG A 102 4.86 -1.76 6.85
N LEU A 103 4.88 -2.39 5.68
CA LEU A 103 3.70 -2.60 4.87
C LEU A 103 2.72 -3.53 5.60
N GLU A 104 3.19 -4.67 6.12
CA GLU A 104 2.37 -5.60 6.92
C GLU A 104 1.78 -4.92 8.16
N ALA A 105 2.58 -4.21 8.95
CA ALA A 105 2.07 -3.47 10.11
C ALA A 105 1.06 -2.36 9.73
N ALA A 106 1.25 -1.71 8.57
CA ALA A 106 0.29 -0.76 8.04
C ALA A 106 -0.95 -1.44 7.43
N LEU A 107 -0.96 -2.75 7.23
CA LEU A 107 -2.10 -3.52 6.74
C LEU A 107 -2.82 -4.29 7.87
N GLU A 108 -2.12 -4.57 8.96
CA GLU A 108 -2.66 -5.23 10.17
C GLU A 108 -3.55 -4.31 11.01
N THR A 109 -3.60 -3.01 10.73
CA THR A 109 -4.59 -2.13 11.34
C THR A 109 -5.97 -2.47 10.79
N ASP A 110 -6.85 -3.00 11.64
CA ASP A 110 -8.26 -3.37 11.35
C ASP A 110 -9.13 -2.22 10.78
N GLU A 111 -8.60 -1.01 10.69
CA GLU A 111 -9.36 0.19 10.31
C GLU A 111 -9.53 0.37 8.78
N TYR A 112 -8.75 -0.33 7.93
CA TYR A 112 -8.89 -0.17 6.48
C TYR A 112 -8.44 -1.39 5.65
N VAL A 113 -9.18 -1.65 4.57
CA VAL A 113 -8.86 -2.70 3.58
C VAL A 113 -8.12 -2.10 2.41
N THR A 114 -6.90 -2.58 2.13
CA THR A 114 -6.09 -2.10 1.00
C THR A 114 -6.39 -2.92 -0.25
N TRP A 115 -6.37 -2.27 -1.40
CA TRP A 115 -6.58 -2.92 -2.69
C TRP A 115 -5.65 -2.35 -3.75
N GLU A 116 -5.31 -3.20 -4.71
CA GLU A 116 -4.56 -2.84 -5.91
C GLU A 116 -5.33 -3.35 -7.12
N TYR A 117 -5.60 -2.46 -8.07
CA TYR A 117 -6.24 -2.78 -9.32
C TYR A 117 -5.22 -2.75 -10.44
N ASP A 118 -4.98 -3.90 -11.06
CA ASP A 118 -4.17 -4.03 -12.25
C ASP A 118 -5.00 -3.62 -13.46
N THR A 119 -4.58 -2.53 -14.11
CA THR A 119 -5.31 -1.96 -15.26
C THR A 119 -5.09 -2.72 -16.57
N ILE A 120 -4.07 -3.60 -16.62
CA ILE A 120 -3.70 -4.38 -17.80
C ILE A 120 -4.41 -5.73 -17.76
N GLU A 121 -4.38 -6.41 -16.61
CA GLU A 121 -5.01 -7.72 -16.43
C GLU A 121 -6.48 -7.66 -16.02
N ASP A 122 -7.01 -6.48 -15.69
CA ASP A 122 -8.36 -6.25 -15.14
C ASP A 122 -8.63 -7.08 -13.88
N LYS A 123 -7.69 -7.02 -12.94
CA LYS A 123 -7.71 -7.78 -11.69
C LYS A 123 -7.61 -6.89 -10.48
N LEU A 124 -8.43 -7.21 -9.48
CA LEU A 124 -8.38 -6.57 -8.17
C LEU A 124 -7.69 -7.51 -7.18
N LEU A 125 -6.53 -7.09 -6.70
CA LEU A 125 -5.82 -7.69 -5.57
C LEU A 125 -6.26 -6.98 -4.29
N ARG A 126 -6.59 -7.74 -3.26
CA ARG A 126 -6.99 -7.23 -1.95
C ARG A 126 -6.03 -7.70 -0.87
N VAL A 127 -5.73 -6.79 0.05
CA VAL A 127 -4.93 -7.05 1.24
C VAL A 127 -5.76 -6.62 2.45
N GLY A 128 -6.38 -7.61 3.07
CA GLY A 128 -7.44 -7.49 4.08
C GLY A 128 -8.59 -8.45 3.73
N TYR A 129 -9.07 -9.23 4.70
CA TYR A 129 -10.00 -10.34 4.46
C TYR A 129 -11.47 -9.97 4.74
N GLU A 130 -11.70 -9.04 5.67
CA GLU A 130 -13.03 -8.65 6.11
C GLU A 130 -13.27 -7.16 5.85
N GLY A 131 -14.45 -6.83 5.30
CA GLY A 131 -14.86 -5.45 5.05
C GLY A 131 -14.34 -4.83 3.75
N GLY A 132 -14.52 -3.50 3.65
CA GLY A 132 -14.30 -2.73 2.43
C GLY A 132 -15.46 -2.86 1.43
N LEU A 133 -15.26 -2.35 0.21
CA LEU A 133 -16.32 -2.31 -0.80
C LEU A 133 -16.80 -3.70 -1.22
N ILE A 134 -15.85 -4.63 -1.38
CA ILE A 134 -16.12 -6.02 -1.70
C ILE A 134 -15.73 -6.83 -0.48
N ASP A 135 -16.74 -7.23 0.30
CA ASP A 135 -16.58 -8.14 1.42
C ASP A 135 -16.54 -9.58 0.86
N SER A 136 -15.33 -10.08 0.55
CA SER A 136 -15.08 -11.42 -0.01
C SER A 136 -13.86 -12.08 0.63
N ASP A 137 -13.86 -13.41 0.75
CA ASP A 137 -12.69 -14.18 1.20
C ASP A 137 -11.63 -14.33 0.09
N GLU A 138 -12.00 -13.96 -1.13
CA GLU A 138 -11.11 -13.98 -2.29
C GLU A 138 -10.14 -12.79 -2.23
N LYS A 139 -8.84 -13.12 -2.30
CA LYS A 139 -7.76 -12.14 -2.40
C LYS A 139 -7.61 -11.53 -3.78
N GLU A 140 -8.02 -12.28 -4.80
CA GLU A 140 -7.91 -11.89 -6.21
C GLU A 140 -9.29 -12.01 -6.82
N ILE A 141 -9.76 -10.93 -7.44
CA ILE A 141 -11.07 -10.86 -8.08
C ILE A 141 -10.84 -10.43 -9.52
N ASP A 142 -11.22 -11.29 -10.45
CA ASP A 142 -11.23 -10.98 -11.88
C ASP A 142 -12.45 -10.09 -12.21
N ASN A 143 -12.27 -9.10 -13.10
CA ASN A 143 -13.32 -8.20 -13.56
C ASN A 143 -14.17 -7.61 -12.40
N PRO A 144 -13.56 -6.80 -11.50
CA PRO A 144 -14.21 -6.35 -10.26
C PRO A 144 -15.54 -5.61 -10.48
N LEU A 145 -15.71 -4.90 -11.60
CA LEU A 145 -16.97 -4.23 -11.96
C LEU A 145 -18.10 -5.21 -12.27
N GLU A 146 -17.78 -6.31 -12.95
CA GLU A 146 -18.74 -7.39 -13.21
C GLU A 146 -19.10 -8.11 -11.91
N TYR A 147 -18.12 -8.38 -11.05
CA TYR A 147 -18.34 -8.97 -9.74
C TYR A 147 -19.29 -8.14 -8.88
N ILE A 148 -19.07 -6.81 -8.80
CA ILE A 148 -19.93 -5.88 -8.06
C ILE A 148 -21.35 -5.87 -8.63
N THR A 149 -21.47 -5.90 -9.96
CA THR A 149 -22.76 -5.87 -10.65
C THR A 149 -23.55 -7.16 -10.43
N LYS A 150 -22.90 -8.31 -10.58
CA LYS A 150 -23.51 -9.64 -10.46
C LYS A 150 -23.98 -9.96 -9.05
N ASN A 151 -23.23 -9.50 -8.05
CA ASN A 151 -23.54 -9.75 -6.64
C ASN A 151 -24.41 -8.66 -6.00
N GLU A 152 -24.90 -7.68 -6.79
CA GLU A 152 -25.76 -6.59 -6.30
C GLU A 152 -25.19 -5.83 -5.09
N ILE A 153 -23.86 -5.68 -5.05
CA ILE A 153 -23.14 -5.07 -3.92
C ILE A 153 -23.47 -3.59 -3.80
N LEU A 154 -23.69 -2.91 -4.94
CA LEU A 154 -24.01 -1.50 -5.03
C LEU A 154 -25.38 -1.27 -5.69
N GLU A 155 -26.11 -0.32 -5.13
CA GLU A 155 -27.30 0.28 -5.73
C GLU A 155 -26.95 1.04 -7.03
N PRO A 156 -27.92 1.27 -7.94
CA PRO A 156 -27.65 1.94 -9.22
C PRO A 156 -26.98 3.31 -9.09
N GLU A 157 -27.39 4.12 -8.12
CA GLU A 157 -26.83 5.47 -7.87
C GLU A 157 -25.36 5.40 -7.43
N ASP A 158 -25.03 4.50 -6.50
CA ASP A 158 -23.65 4.32 -6.03
C ASP A 158 -22.76 3.63 -7.06
N ARG A 159 -23.32 2.80 -7.93
CA ARG A 159 -22.60 2.25 -9.09
C ARG A 159 -22.15 3.36 -10.05
N GLU A 160 -23.01 4.35 -10.28
CA GLU A 160 -22.67 5.49 -11.13
C GLU A 160 -21.55 6.33 -10.51
N LYS A 161 -21.61 6.58 -9.20
CA LYS A 161 -20.52 7.23 -8.44
C LYS A 161 -19.20 6.45 -8.55
N LEU A 162 -19.25 5.12 -8.45
CA LEU A 162 -18.06 4.27 -8.64
C LEU A 162 -17.48 4.41 -10.04
N ILE A 163 -18.32 4.44 -11.08
CA ILE A 163 -17.87 4.64 -12.47
C ILE A 163 -17.19 6.01 -12.63
N VAL A 164 -17.76 7.07 -12.04
CA VAL A 164 -17.16 8.41 -12.04
C VAL A 164 -15.81 8.41 -11.32
N PHE A 165 -15.73 7.75 -10.16
CA PHE A 165 -14.48 7.58 -9.42
C PHE A 165 -13.42 6.86 -10.25
N ILE A 166 -13.76 5.77 -10.93
CA ILE A 166 -12.82 5.06 -11.82
C ILE A 166 -12.39 5.95 -12.98
N LYS A 167 -13.32 6.67 -13.60
CA LYS A 167 -13.03 7.62 -14.70
C LYS A 167 -12.08 8.72 -14.28
N SER A 168 -12.19 9.22 -13.05
CA SER A 168 -11.29 10.26 -12.52
C SER A 168 -9.82 9.85 -12.51
N PHE A 169 -9.52 8.54 -12.48
CA PHE A 169 -8.13 8.07 -12.62
C PHE A 169 -7.57 8.30 -14.02
N PHE A 170 -8.39 8.38 -15.06
CA PHE A 170 -7.89 8.71 -16.41
C PHE A 170 -7.64 10.22 -16.60
N GLU A 171 -8.05 11.05 -15.64
CA GLU A 171 -7.82 12.49 -15.65
C GLU A 171 -6.47 12.86 -15.00
N LYS A 172 -6.03 14.11 -15.11
CA LYS A 172 -4.69 14.53 -14.61
C LYS A 172 -4.54 14.48 -13.08
N GLU A 173 -5.62 14.31 -12.33
CA GLU A 173 -5.57 14.28 -10.87
C GLU A 173 -4.86 13.03 -10.34
N LYS A 174 -4.12 13.21 -9.23
CA LYS A 174 -3.27 12.17 -8.64
C LYS A 174 -3.96 11.35 -7.56
N LYS A 175 -5.08 11.84 -7.02
CA LYS A 175 -5.81 11.24 -5.91
C LYS A 175 -7.29 11.48 -6.12
N SER A 176 -8.08 10.45 -5.90
CA SER A 176 -9.53 10.52 -5.95
C SER A 176 -10.10 9.85 -4.72
N GLU A 177 -11.24 10.35 -4.25
CA GLU A 177 -12.02 9.73 -3.18
C GLU A 177 -13.50 9.68 -3.53
N VAL A 178 -14.20 8.66 -3.03
CA VAL A 178 -15.65 8.53 -3.16
C VAL A 178 -16.21 7.81 -1.95
N ILE A 179 -17.42 8.18 -1.52
CA ILE A 179 -18.17 7.46 -0.49
C ILE A 179 -19.32 6.74 -1.18
N LEU A 180 -19.42 5.44 -0.94
CA LEU A 180 -20.40 4.55 -1.56
C LEU A 180 -21.18 3.81 -0.47
N LYS A 181 -22.46 3.59 -0.73
CA LYS A 181 -23.30 2.71 0.08
C LYS A 181 -23.23 1.30 -0.49
N SER A 182 -22.72 0.33 0.27
CA SER A 182 -22.57 -1.06 -0.16
C SER A 182 -23.24 -2.03 0.79
N LYS A 183 -23.66 -3.18 0.26
CA LYS A 183 -24.16 -4.32 1.03
C LYS A 183 -23.02 -5.29 1.31
N ASN A 184 -22.81 -5.63 2.58
CA ASN A 184 -21.82 -6.65 2.98
C ASN A 184 -22.35 -8.08 2.72
N LYS A 185 -21.57 -9.13 3.04
CA LYS A 185 -22.00 -10.54 2.86
C LYS A 185 -23.31 -10.87 3.60
N LYS A 186 -23.58 -10.20 4.72
CA LYS A 186 -24.78 -10.37 5.54
C LYS A 186 -25.98 -9.55 5.05
N LYS A 187 -25.81 -8.80 3.95
CA LYS A 187 -26.77 -7.83 3.40
C LYS A 187 -27.04 -6.62 4.30
N ASP A 188 -26.21 -6.40 5.31
CA ASP A 188 -26.24 -5.15 6.07
C ASP A 188 -25.65 -4.04 5.22
N ILE A 189 -26.16 -2.83 5.44
CA ILE A 189 -25.76 -1.63 4.72
C ILE A 189 -24.58 -1.00 5.45
N SER A 190 -23.49 -0.79 4.72
CA SER A 190 -22.31 -0.05 5.19
C SER A 190 -21.99 1.11 4.25
N TRP A 191 -21.45 2.20 4.82
CA TRP A 191 -20.88 3.30 4.07
C TRP A 191 -19.37 3.09 3.95
N ILE A 192 -18.88 2.92 2.73
CA ILE A 192 -17.47 2.68 2.46
C ILE A 192 -16.88 3.89 1.74
N LYS A 193 -15.84 4.48 2.34
CA LYS A 193 -15.01 5.50 1.71
C LYS A 193 -13.83 4.86 0.99
N LEU A 194 -13.76 5.08 -0.32
CA LEU A 194 -12.67 4.63 -1.17
C LEU A 194 -11.69 5.75 -1.43
N TYR A 195 -10.41 5.41 -1.36
CA TYR A 195 -9.30 6.24 -1.82
C TYR A 195 -8.53 5.49 -2.87
N GLY A 196 -8.13 6.16 -3.95
CA GLY A 196 -7.24 5.56 -4.96
C GLY A 196 -6.16 6.52 -5.43
N ARG A 197 -5.01 5.95 -5.76
CA ARG A 197 -3.86 6.64 -6.33
C ARG A 197 -3.29 5.81 -7.47
N LYS A 198 -2.97 6.51 -8.57
CA LYS A 198 -2.25 5.91 -9.70
C LYS A 198 -0.79 5.62 -9.40
N VAL A 199 -0.36 4.45 -9.85
CA VAL A 199 1.03 4.06 -9.99
C VAL A 199 1.37 4.08 -11.47
N PHE A 200 2.48 4.71 -11.82
CA PHE A 200 2.92 4.86 -13.20
C PHE A 200 4.14 3.98 -13.47
N ASP A 201 4.26 3.50 -14.71
CA ASP A 201 5.50 2.90 -15.20
C ASP A 201 6.56 3.96 -15.51
N ASP A 202 7.77 3.52 -15.90
CA ASP A 202 8.88 4.41 -16.27
C ASP A 202 8.57 5.27 -17.52
N ASN A 203 7.56 4.89 -18.32
CA ASN A 203 7.12 5.60 -19.52
C ASN A 203 5.96 6.59 -19.25
N GLY A 204 5.48 6.67 -18.00
CA GLY A 204 4.37 7.53 -17.60
C GLY A 204 2.98 6.97 -17.88
N ASN A 205 2.86 5.70 -18.26
CA ASN A 205 1.57 5.01 -18.38
C ASN A 205 1.10 4.55 -17.00
N VAL A 206 -0.22 4.46 -16.80
CA VAL A 206 -0.79 3.91 -15.57
C VAL A 206 -0.54 2.40 -15.55
N LEU A 207 0.19 1.91 -14.55
CA LEU A 207 0.47 0.49 -14.33
C LEU A 207 -0.65 -0.13 -13.49
N SER A 208 -0.91 0.46 -12.32
CA SER A 208 -1.93 0.00 -11.38
C SER A 208 -2.55 1.16 -10.60
N VAL A 209 -3.68 0.91 -9.97
CA VAL A 209 -4.32 1.83 -9.02
C VAL A 209 -4.27 1.19 -7.64
N ILE A 210 -3.57 1.81 -6.70
CA ILE A 210 -3.50 1.34 -5.31
C ILE A 210 -4.40 2.24 -4.46
N GLY A 211 -5.15 1.63 -3.57
CA GLY A 211 -6.15 2.31 -2.78
C GLY A 211 -6.44 1.65 -1.44
N LYS A 212 -7.30 2.32 -0.67
CA LYS A 212 -7.83 1.78 0.58
C LYS A 212 -9.32 2.04 0.69
N SER A 213 -10.00 1.14 1.39
CA SER A 213 -11.41 1.21 1.75
C SER A 213 -11.51 1.39 3.25
N ILE A 214 -12.28 2.38 3.69
CA ILE A 214 -12.51 2.68 5.10
C ILE A 214 -14.01 2.56 5.35
N ASP A 215 -14.40 1.80 6.37
CA ASP A 215 -15.79 1.82 6.84
C ASP A 215 -16.05 3.13 7.59
N VAL A 216 -16.95 3.94 7.05
CA VAL A 216 -17.37 5.23 7.62
C VAL A 216 -18.84 5.19 8.03
N THR A 217 -19.39 4.01 8.28
CA THR A 217 -20.81 3.81 8.62
C THR A 217 -21.19 4.54 9.88
N GLU A 218 -20.38 4.45 10.94
CA GLU A 218 -20.66 5.14 12.20
C GLU A 218 -20.62 6.67 12.04
N GLU A 219 -19.59 7.18 11.37
CA GLU A 219 -19.43 8.62 11.10
C GLU A 219 -20.59 9.15 10.25
N LYS A 220 -20.94 8.45 9.17
CA LYS A 220 -22.06 8.85 8.30
C LYS A 220 -23.41 8.72 8.98
N THR A 221 -23.61 7.71 9.82
CA THR A 221 -24.87 7.59 10.58
C THR A 221 -25.01 8.74 11.56
N LYS A 222 -23.94 9.11 12.28
CA LYS A 222 -23.92 10.29 13.14
C LYS A 222 -24.17 11.59 12.37
N GLU A 223 -23.50 11.77 11.23
CA GLU A 223 -23.69 12.95 10.38
C GLU A 223 -25.14 13.07 9.88
N ILE A 224 -25.76 11.96 9.46
CA ILE A 224 -27.15 11.93 9.02
C ILE A 224 -28.10 12.20 10.19
N GLU A 225 -27.84 11.64 11.37
CA GLU A 225 -28.64 11.90 12.57
C GLU A 225 -28.53 13.36 13.03
N GLU A 226 -27.33 13.94 13.00
CA GLU A 226 -27.09 15.35 13.32
C GLU A 226 -27.72 16.28 12.29
N GLY A 227 -27.58 15.97 11.00
CA GLY A 227 -28.27 16.68 9.91
C GLY A 227 -29.78 16.60 10.04
N GLY A 228 -30.33 15.42 10.34
CA GLY A 228 -31.76 15.23 10.59
C GLY A 228 -32.27 16.04 11.79
N LYS A 229 -31.46 16.20 12.85
CA LYS A 229 -31.76 17.09 13.98
C LYS A 229 -31.68 18.57 13.61
N LEU A 230 -30.82 18.94 12.65
CA LEU A 230 -30.79 20.29 12.09
C LEU A 230 -31.99 20.59 11.18
N GLU A 231 -32.68 19.58 10.68
CA GLU A 231 -33.87 19.76 9.83
C GLU A 231 -35.20 19.63 10.57
N ARG A 232 -35.20 19.05 11.78
CA ARG A 232 -36.42 18.78 12.56
C ARG A 232 -36.42 19.54 13.89
N ASP A 233 -37.60 19.93 14.34
CA ASP A 233 -37.79 20.44 15.70
C ASP A 233 -37.55 19.30 16.70
N THR A 234 -36.61 19.51 17.63
CA THR A 234 -36.17 18.46 18.57
C THR A 234 -37.25 18.06 19.57
N ARG A 235 -38.30 18.88 19.73
CA ARG A 235 -39.41 18.59 20.63
C ARG A 235 -40.51 17.80 19.94
N THR A 236 -40.92 18.16 18.73
CA THR A 236 -42.06 17.51 18.04
C THR A 236 -41.65 16.49 16.99
N GLY A 237 -40.39 16.51 16.52
CA GLY A 237 -39.94 15.68 15.42
C GLY A 237 -40.44 16.12 14.04
N LEU A 238 -41.26 17.17 13.93
CA LEU A 238 -41.67 17.77 12.66
C LEU A 238 -40.52 18.54 12.02
N LEU A 239 -40.65 18.91 10.73
CA LEU A 239 -39.69 19.82 10.11
C LEU A 239 -39.63 21.13 10.91
N ASN A 240 -38.43 21.65 11.14
CA ASN A 240 -38.30 22.99 11.67
C ASN A 240 -38.68 24.05 10.62
N ALA A 241 -38.82 25.29 11.05
CA ALA A 241 -39.30 26.36 10.19
C ALA A 241 -38.41 26.60 8.95
N GLU A 242 -37.09 26.47 9.09
CA GLU A 242 -36.14 26.67 7.99
C GLU A 242 -36.24 25.55 6.95
N SER A 243 -36.26 24.29 7.40
CA SER A 243 -36.38 23.13 6.52
C SER A 243 -37.77 23.01 5.89
N PHE A 244 -38.83 23.36 6.61
CA PHE A 244 -40.18 23.43 6.05
C PHE A 244 -40.25 24.45 4.91
N LYS A 245 -39.69 25.65 5.11
CA LYS A 245 -39.62 26.69 4.08
C LYS A 245 -38.84 26.20 2.85
N LYS A 246 -37.66 25.61 3.05
CA LYS A 246 -36.85 25.06 1.97
C LYS A 246 -37.61 23.99 1.18
N SER A 247 -38.30 23.09 1.87
CA SER A 247 -39.10 22.03 1.24
C SER A 247 -40.23 22.60 0.38
N ILE A 248 -40.93 23.64 0.85
CA ILE A 248 -41.93 24.34 0.04
C ILE A 248 -41.31 24.97 -1.21
N GLU A 249 -40.18 25.68 -1.06
CA GLU A 249 -39.52 26.34 -2.19
C GLU A 249 -39.05 25.35 -3.26
N GLU A 250 -38.51 24.21 -2.86
CA GLU A 250 -38.11 23.13 -3.77
C GLU A 250 -39.33 22.53 -4.48
N LYS A 251 -40.42 22.29 -3.74
CA LYS A 251 -41.65 21.72 -4.28
C LYS A 251 -42.28 22.62 -5.35
N ILE A 252 -42.40 23.92 -5.07
CA ILE A 252 -42.93 24.91 -6.02
C ILE A 252 -42.04 25.01 -7.28
N LYS A 253 -40.70 24.95 -7.14
CA LYS A 253 -39.78 25.00 -8.29
C LYS A 253 -39.82 23.75 -9.16
N SER A 254 -40.15 22.59 -8.59
CA SER A 254 -40.15 21.30 -9.29
C SER A 254 -41.44 21.01 -10.06
N GLU A 255 -42.50 21.79 -9.85
CA GLU A 255 -43.82 21.56 -10.44
C GLU A 255 -44.12 22.50 -11.61
N THR A 256 -45.12 22.14 -12.40
CA THR A 256 -45.57 22.93 -13.55
C THR A 256 -46.34 24.17 -13.09
N GLU A 257 -46.34 25.24 -13.90
CA GLU A 257 -47.07 26.49 -13.59
C GLU A 257 -48.58 26.31 -13.35
N ALA A 258 -49.16 25.16 -13.72
CA ALA A 258 -50.56 24.83 -13.50
C ALA A 258 -50.84 24.16 -12.14
N ALA A 259 -49.82 23.86 -11.34
CA ALA A 259 -49.99 23.24 -10.03
C ALA A 259 -50.63 24.22 -9.03
N ILE A 260 -51.62 23.73 -8.29
CA ILE A 260 -52.30 24.48 -7.23
C ILE A 260 -51.93 23.84 -5.89
N HIS A 261 -51.35 24.66 -5.00
CA HIS A 261 -50.97 24.25 -3.66
C HIS A 261 -51.85 24.93 -2.61
N ALA A 262 -52.04 24.27 -1.47
CA ALA A 262 -52.71 24.83 -0.30
C ALA A 262 -51.79 24.74 0.92
N MET A 263 -51.72 25.80 1.72
CA MET A 263 -50.99 25.85 2.97
C MET A 263 -51.97 26.08 4.12
N PHE A 264 -51.87 25.25 5.16
CA PHE A 264 -52.64 25.39 6.39
C PHE A 264 -51.74 25.91 7.49
N TYR A 265 -52.23 26.89 8.24
CA TYR A 265 -51.61 27.37 9.47
C TYR A 265 -52.59 27.10 10.61
N LEU A 266 -52.13 26.32 11.58
CA LEU A 266 -52.89 25.90 12.75
C LEU A 266 -52.16 26.41 13.98
N ASP A 267 -52.85 27.20 14.80
CA ASP A 267 -52.35 27.67 16.09
C ASP A 267 -53.13 27.01 17.22
N ILE A 268 -52.47 26.81 18.37
CA ILE A 268 -53.12 26.25 19.56
C ILE A 268 -53.55 27.41 20.44
N ASP A 269 -54.86 27.64 20.49
CA ASP A 269 -55.46 28.66 21.33
C ASP A 269 -55.06 28.47 22.81
N GLU A 270 -54.82 29.59 23.50
CA GLU A 270 -54.57 29.62 24.95
C GLU A 270 -53.36 28.76 25.42
N PHE A 271 -52.41 28.43 24.54
CA PHE A 271 -51.26 27.58 24.88
C PHE A 271 -50.48 28.04 26.12
N ASN A 272 -50.34 29.36 26.31
CA ASN A 272 -49.68 29.93 27.48
C ASN A 272 -50.44 29.64 28.78
N GLU A 273 -51.78 29.70 28.77
CA GLU A 273 -52.60 29.41 29.96
C GLU A 273 -52.55 27.93 30.34
N ILE A 274 -52.55 27.04 29.33
CA ILE A 274 -52.38 25.60 29.54
C ILE A 274 -50.99 25.32 30.14
N ARG A 275 -49.94 25.98 29.64
CA ARG A 275 -48.58 25.85 30.17
C ARG A 275 -48.47 26.32 31.62
N ASP A 276 -49.10 27.44 31.94
CA ASP A 276 -49.05 28.01 33.29
C ASP A 276 -49.82 27.15 34.30
N LYS A 277 -50.90 26.48 33.84
CA LYS A 277 -51.75 25.62 34.69
C LYS A 277 -51.20 24.20 34.89
N PHE A 278 -50.66 23.58 33.84
CA PHE A 278 -50.25 22.17 33.87
C PHE A 278 -48.73 21.96 33.80
N GLY A 279 -47.98 23.03 33.60
CA GLY A 279 -46.52 23.02 33.55
C GLY A 279 -45.97 22.59 32.19
N LYS A 280 -44.68 22.90 31.99
CA LYS A 280 -43.97 22.71 30.72
C LYS A 280 -43.98 21.26 30.22
N ILE A 281 -43.79 20.28 31.11
CA ILE A 281 -43.73 18.85 30.74
C ILE A 281 -45.04 18.39 30.09
N TYR A 282 -46.18 18.80 30.65
CA TYR A 282 -47.50 18.46 30.12
C TYR A 282 -47.72 19.07 28.74
N THR A 283 -47.38 20.36 28.57
CA THR A 283 -47.50 21.03 27.28
C THR A 283 -46.54 20.48 26.22
N ASP A 284 -45.35 20.05 26.61
CA ASP A 284 -44.41 19.41 25.69
C ASP A 284 -44.95 18.06 25.20
N ALA A 285 -45.55 17.24 26.09
CA ALA A 285 -46.20 15.98 25.71
C ALA A 285 -47.44 16.20 24.83
N MET A 286 -48.24 17.25 25.09
CA MET A 286 -49.38 17.63 24.26
C MET A 286 -48.92 18.02 22.84
N MET A 287 -47.86 18.83 22.71
CA MET A 287 -47.28 19.20 21.42
C MET A 287 -46.79 17.98 20.63
N ILE A 288 -46.18 17.00 21.31
CA ILE A 288 -45.75 15.74 20.69
C ILE A 288 -46.95 14.91 20.20
N HIS A 289 -48.07 14.95 20.91
CA HIS A 289 -49.26 14.17 20.54
C HIS A 289 -50.06 14.78 19.37
N ILE A 290 -50.00 16.11 19.21
CA ILE A 290 -50.67 16.83 18.13
C ILE A 290 -49.85 16.75 16.82
N ALA A 291 -48.52 16.67 16.95
CA ALA A 291 -47.59 16.52 15.83
C ALA A 291 -47.70 15.17 15.12
#